data_AF-A0A8J6AG76-F1
#
_entry.id   AF-A0A8J6AG76-F1
#
_cell.length_a   1.000
_cell.length_b   1.000
_cell.length_c   1.000
_cell.angle_alpha   90.00
_cell.angle_beta   90.00
_cell.angle_gamma   90.00
#
_symmetry.space_group_name_H-M   'P 1'
#
loop_
_entity.id
_entity.type
_entity.pdbx_description
1 polymer ?
#
loop_
_entity_poly.entity_id
_entity_poly.type
_entity_poly.pdbx_seq_one_letter_code
_entity_poly.pdbx_strand_id
1 'polypeptide(L)'
;QNGKPHFHKPIVESFEEAPLHVMVFTYMGYGLGTLFGYLRDFLRNWGIEKCHAAVEREEQKHFVPLYQNFENFYTRNLYMRIRDNWNRPICSSPGPQFDVMERVSDDYNWTFRFTGRIIKDVINMGSYNFLGLAAKYDDSMKTVKDVLEKYGSGVASTRHEM
;
A
#
# COMPACT_ATOMS: atom_id res chain seq x y z
N GLN A 1 -40.44 -7.14 32.11
CA GLN A 1 -39.97 -5.74 32.20
C GLN A 1 -39.19 -5.45 30.93
N ASN A 2 -39.79 -4.70 30.01
CA ASN A 2 -39.20 -4.39 28.69
C ASN A 2 -38.06 -3.39 28.89
N GLY A 3 -36.82 -3.86 28.69
CA GLY A 3 -35.64 -3.01 28.65
C GLY A 3 -35.71 -2.06 27.46
N LYS A 4 -35.68 -0.76 27.74
CA LYS A 4 -35.66 0.29 26.70
C LYS A 4 -34.45 0.07 25.79
N PRO A 5 -34.56 0.26 24.47
CA PRO A 5 -33.39 0.22 23.59
C PRO A 5 -32.43 1.31 24.03
N HIS A 6 -31.17 0.95 24.26
CA HIS A 6 -30.10 1.91 24.48
C HIS A 6 -30.13 2.92 23.33
N PHE A 7 -30.29 4.20 23.65
CA PHE A 7 -30.21 5.31 22.71
C PHE A 7 -28.85 5.21 22.00
N HIS A 8 -28.84 4.72 20.76
CA HIS A 8 -27.67 4.80 19.91
C HIS A 8 -27.59 6.26 19.49
N LYS A 9 -26.81 7.07 20.22
CA LYS A 9 -26.44 8.39 19.73
C LYS A 9 -25.74 8.16 18.39
N PRO A 10 -26.19 8.75 17.28
CA PRO A 10 -25.42 8.67 16.04
C PRO A 10 -24.04 9.24 16.36
N ILE A 11 -23.00 8.51 15.98
CA ILE A 11 -21.63 9.00 16.04
C ILE A 11 -21.63 10.22 15.12
N VAL A 12 -21.58 11.42 15.71
CA VAL A 12 -21.42 12.66 14.96
C VAL A 12 -19.94 12.70 14.58
N GLU A 13 -19.61 12.15 13.41
CA GLU A 13 -18.30 12.32 12.82
C GLU A 13 -18.11 13.81 12.51
N SER A 14 -17.21 14.44 13.26
CA SER A 14 -16.84 15.86 13.13
C SER A 14 -15.67 16.03 12.14
N PHE A 15 -15.69 15.30 11.02
CA PHE A 15 -14.71 15.54 9.96
C PHE A 15 -15.22 16.67 9.07
N GLU A 16 -14.35 17.63 8.77
CA GLU A 16 -14.65 18.64 7.77
C GLU A 16 -14.86 17.94 6.42
N GLU A 17 -15.99 18.21 5.78
CA GLU A 17 -16.23 17.72 4.42
C GLU A 17 -15.14 18.23 3.49
N ALA A 18 -14.63 17.35 2.62
CA ALA A 18 -13.60 17.72 1.67
C ALA A 18 -14.12 18.90 0.81
N PRO A 19 -13.35 20.00 0.70
CA PRO A 19 -13.77 21.13 -0.11
C PRO A 19 -14.11 20.70 -1.54
N LEU A 20 -15.18 21.23 -2.11
CA LEU A 20 -15.70 20.79 -3.42
C LEU A 20 -14.62 20.79 -4.53
N HIS A 21 -13.73 21.77 -4.52
CA HIS A 21 -12.64 21.86 -5.51
C HIS A 21 -11.69 20.65 -5.41
N VAL A 22 -11.42 20.12 -4.22
CA VAL A 22 -10.59 18.94 -4.01
C VAL A 22 -11.24 17.73 -4.67
N MET A 23 -12.55 17.54 -4.49
CA MET A 23 -13.28 16.46 -5.17
C MET A 23 -13.21 16.61 -6.69
N VAL A 24 -13.49 17.79 -7.22
CA VAL A 24 -13.45 18.06 -8.67
C VAL A 24 -12.07 17.75 -9.26
N PHE A 25 -11.00 18.28 -8.66
CA PHE A 25 -9.63 18.02 -9.15
C PHE A 25 -9.24 16.55 -9.01
N THR A 26 -9.71 15.86 -7.96
CA THR A 26 -9.46 14.43 -7.77
C THR A 26 -10.11 13.61 -8.88
N TYR A 27 -11.40 13.81 -9.16
CA TYR A 27 -12.09 13.10 -10.25
C TYR A 27 -11.55 13.46 -11.63
N MET A 28 -11.20 14.73 -11.85
CA MET A 28 -10.55 15.17 -13.08
C MET A 28 -9.19 14.47 -13.25
N GLY A 29 -8.40 14.36 -12.18
CA GLY A 29 -7.13 13.64 -12.18
C GLY A 29 -7.28 12.17 -12.52
N TYR A 30 -8.25 11.47 -11.93
CA TYR A 30 -8.56 10.09 -12.28
C TYR A 30 -9.01 9.95 -13.74
N GLY A 31 -9.85 10.86 -14.23
CA GLY A 31 -10.30 10.88 -15.61
C GLY A 31 -9.15 11.08 -16.60
N LEU A 32 -8.29 12.07 -16.35
CA LEU A 32 -7.10 12.33 -17.17
C LEU A 32 -6.13 11.15 -17.15
N GLY A 33 -5.83 10.60 -15.98
CA GLY A 33 -4.94 9.44 -15.85
C GLY A 33 -5.46 8.22 -16.61
N THR A 34 -6.77 7.99 -16.57
CA THR A 34 -7.43 6.90 -17.30
C THR A 34 -7.41 7.16 -18.82
N LEU A 35 -7.71 8.38 -19.26
CA LEU A 35 -7.64 8.76 -20.67
C LEU A 35 -6.23 8.55 -21.25
N PHE A 36 -5.20 9.02 -20.55
CA PHE A 36 -3.81 8.82 -20.95
C PHE A 36 -3.41 7.33 -20.94
N GLY A 37 -3.92 6.54 -19.99
CA GLY A 37 -3.71 5.10 -19.98
C GLY A 37 -4.24 4.44 -21.26
N TYR A 38 -5.47 4.75 -21.67
CA TYR A 38 -6.06 4.19 -22.89
C TYR A 38 -5.35 4.68 -24.15
N LEU A 39 -4.92 5.95 -24.19
CA LEU A 39 -4.11 6.47 -25.28
C LEU A 39 -2.80 5.68 -25.43
N ARG A 40 -2.14 5.33 -24.32
CA ARG A 40 -0.91 4.51 -24.39
C ARG A 40 -1.18 3.08 -24.82
N ASP A 41 -2.24 2.45 -24.34
CA ASP A 41 -2.61 1.11 -24.84
C ASP A 41 -2.93 1.14 -26.33
N PHE A 42 -3.57 2.21 -26.83
CA PHE A 42 -3.75 2.44 -28.26
C PHE A 42 -2.42 2.56 -29.01
N LEU A 43 -1.46 3.37 -28.51
CA LEU A 43 -0.13 3.51 -29.12
C LEU A 43 0.67 2.19 -29.10
N ARG A 44 0.52 1.37 -28.06
CA ARG A 44 1.11 0.03 -27.97
C ARG A 44 0.51 -0.92 -28.99
N ASN A 45 -0.81 -0.90 -29.16
CA ASN A 45 -1.50 -1.71 -30.17
C ASN A 45 -1.08 -1.32 -31.60
N TRP A 46 -0.72 -0.05 -31.82
CA TRP A 46 -0.17 0.44 -33.09
C TRP A 46 1.34 0.20 -33.25
N GLY A 47 2.02 -0.38 -32.25
CA GLY A 47 3.46 -0.67 -32.29
C GLY A 47 4.37 0.55 -32.10
N ILE A 48 3.84 1.70 -31.72
CA ILE A 48 4.61 2.93 -31.48
C ILE A 48 5.32 2.85 -30.12
N GLU A 49 4.66 2.28 -29.12
CA GLU A 49 5.20 2.13 -27.77
C GLU A 49 5.50 0.65 -27.46
N LYS A 50 6.65 0.38 -26.84
CA LYS A 50 7.02 -0.97 -26.40
C LYS A 50 6.14 -1.42 -25.22
N CYS A 51 5.64 -2.65 -25.29
CA CYS A 51 4.96 -3.29 -24.17
C CYS A 51 5.97 -4.07 -23.33
N HIS A 52 6.28 -3.58 -22.14
CA HIS A 52 7.11 -4.29 -21.15
C HIS A 52 6.30 -5.21 -20.24
N ALA A 53 4.97 -5.21 -20.38
CA ALA A 53 4.10 -6.08 -19.59
C ALA A 53 4.29 -7.54 -19.99
N ALA A 54 4.23 -8.44 -19.01
CA ALA A 54 4.11 -9.86 -19.28
C ALA A 54 2.77 -10.09 -20.00
N VAL A 55 2.83 -10.62 -21.21
CA VAL A 55 1.66 -11.02 -21.99
C VAL A 55 1.49 -12.52 -21.84
N GLU A 56 0.25 -12.97 -21.67
CA GLU A 56 -0.07 -14.40 -21.68
C GLU A 56 0.33 -15.02 -23.01
N ARG A 57 0.93 -16.21 -22.95
CA ARG A 57 1.27 -16.97 -24.16
C ARG A 57 -0.01 -17.37 -24.88
N GLU A 58 0.04 -17.47 -26.21
CA GLU A 58 -1.10 -17.89 -27.03
C GLU A 58 -1.73 -19.20 -26.53
N GLU A 59 -0.88 -20.15 -26.15
CA GLU A 59 -1.27 -21.45 -25.62
C GLU A 59 -2.09 -21.35 -24.33
N GLN A 60 -1.94 -20.28 -23.55
CA GLN A 60 -2.56 -20.11 -22.23
C GLN A 60 -3.84 -19.27 -22.26
N LYS A 61 -4.23 -18.71 -23.42
CA LYS A 61 -5.42 -17.86 -23.54
C LYS A 61 -6.75 -18.57 -23.27
N HIS A 62 -6.76 -19.90 -23.23
CA HIS A 62 -7.95 -20.69 -22.90
C HIS A 62 -8.19 -20.81 -21.40
N PHE A 63 -7.20 -20.44 -20.56
CA PHE A 63 -7.40 -20.37 -19.13
C PHE A 63 -8.22 -19.14 -18.74
N VAL A 64 -8.89 -19.22 -17.60
CA VAL A 64 -9.59 -18.06 -17.05
C VAL A 64 -8.55 -17.01 -16.65
N PRO A 65 -8.70 -15.74 -17.10
CA PRO A 65 -7.77 -14.69 -16.73
C PRO A 65 -7.70 -14.53 -15.21
N LEU A 66 -6.47 -14.41 -14.69
CA LEU A 66 -6.23 -14.17 -13.26
C LEU A 66 -6.73 -12.79 -12.80
N TYR A 67 -6.67 -11.81 -13.69
CA TYR A 67 -6.99 -10.41 -13.40
C TYR A 67 -8.08 -9.90 -14.33
N GLN A 68 -8.90 -8.98 -13.81
CA GLN A 68 -9.88 -8.29 -14.63
C GLN A 68 -9.21 -7.32 -15.61
N ASN A 69 -9.92 -6.98 -16.69
CA ASN A 69 -9.42 -6.06 -17.71
C ASN A 69 -8.96 -4.71 -17.12
N PHE A 70 -9.71 -4.17 -16.17
CA PHE A 70 -9.37 -2.90 -15.52
C PHE A 70 -8.15 -3.02 -14.60
N GLU A 71 -7.97 -4.13 -13.89
CA GLU A 71 -6.79 -4.34 -13.04
C GLU A 71 -5.51 -4.43 -13.87
N ASN A 72 -5.56 -5.13 -15.00
CA ASN A 72 -4.48 -5.20 -15.97
C ASN A 72 -4.15 -3.83 -16.57
N PHE A 73 -5.17 -3.02 -16.86
CA PHE A 73 -5.03 -1.64 -17.31
C PHE A 73 -4.40 -0.75 -16.22
N TYR A 74 -4.93 -0.80 -15.01
CA TYR A 74 -4.46 -0.01 -13.88
C TYR A 74 -3.00 -0.33 -13.56
N THR A 75 -2.67 -1.62 -13.54
CA THR A 75 -1.31 -2.09 -13.26
C THR A 75 -0.34 -1.49 -14.26
N ARG A 76 -0.54 -1.74 -15.56
CA ARG A 76 0.42 -1.35 -16.62
C ARG A 76 0.56 0.16 -16.84
N ASN A 77 -0.51 0.93 -16.61
CA ASN A 77 -0.57 2.35 -17.00
C ASN A 77 -0.43 3.30 -15.83
N LEU A 78 -0.95 2.94 -14.66
CA LEU A 78 -0.96 3.79 -13.47
C LEU A 78 0.05 3.27 -12.45
N TYR A 79 -0.17 2.07 -11.92
CA TYR A 79 0.63 1.51 -10.83
C TYR A 79 2.11 1.45 -11.15
N MET A 80 2.50 0.94 -12.32
CA MET A 80 3.92 0.83 -12.69
C MET A 80 4.64 2.18 -12.60
N ARG A 81 3.99 3.30 -12.92
CA ARG A 81 4.61 4.63 -12.86
C ARG A 81 4.83 5.12 -11.44
N ILE A 82 3.87 4.89 -10.56
CA ILE A 82 3.85 5.44 -9.20
C ILE A 82 4.53 4.52 -8.18
N ARG A 83 4.73 3.23 -8.51
CA ARG A 83 5.28 2.24 -7.58
C ARG A 83 6.68 2.54 -7.09
N ASP A 84 7.43 3.44 -7.72
CA ASP A 84 8.74 3.82 -7.18
C ASP A 84 8.63 4.50 -5.80
N ASN A 85 7.49 5.11 -5.50
CA ASN A 85 7.21 5.70 -4.18
C ASN A 85 6.82 4.66 -3.12
N TRP A 86 6.61 3.40 -3.50
CA TRP A 86 6.13 2.32 -2.63
C TRP A 86 7.07 1.12 -2.66
N ASN A 87 6.90 0.17 -1.73
CA ASN A 87 7.68 -1.07 -1.72
C ASN A 87 9.21 -0.84 -1.76
N ARG A 88 9.69 0.28 -1.21
CA ARG A 88 11.12 0.54 -1.08
C ARG A 88 11.64 -0.31 0.08
N PRO A 89 12.69 -1.13 -0.11
CA PRO A 89 13.22 -1.94 0.98
C PRO A 89 13.72 -1.05 2.12
N ILE A 90 13.20 -1.30 3.32
CA ILE A 90 13.63 -0.64 4.55
C ILE A 90 14.85 -1.38 5.09
N CYS A 91 15.89 -0.64 5.48
CA CYS A 91 17.18 -1.16 5.95
C CYS A 91 17.44 -0.92 7.43
N SER A 92 16.50 -0.30 8.15
CA SER A 92 16.56 -0.06 9.59
C SER A 92 15.25 -0.41 10.29
N SER A 93 15.18 -0.17 11.60
CA SER A 93 13.90 -0.17 12.32
C SER A 93 13.00 0.96 11.79
N PRO A 94 11.70 0.71 11.56
CA PRO A 94 10.74 1.71 11.08
C PRO A 94 10.36 2.69 12.19
N GLY A 95 11.23 3.67 12.44
CA GLY A 95 11.00 4.77 13.37
C GLY A 95 10.39 6.02 12.70
N PRO A 96 10.42 7.18 13.38
CA PRO A 96 10.08 8.47 12.78
C PRO A 96 10.95 8.81 11.56
N GLN A 97 12.18 8.31 11.56
CA GLN A 97 13.07 8.26 10.42
C GLN A 97 13.56 6.82 10.24
N PHE A 98 13.79 6.42 9.00
CA PHE A 98 14.35 5.12 8.68
C PHE A 98 15.24 5.16 7.43
N ASP A 99 16.07 4.14 7.30
CA ASP A 99 16.98 3.96 6.18
C ASP A 99 16.29 3.16 5.08
N VAL A 100 16.50 3.55 3.82
CA VAL A 100 15.97 2.83 2.65
C VAL A 100 17.07 2.46 1.67
N MET A 101 16.94 1.28 1.06
CA MET A 101 17.81 0.86 -0.03
C MET A 101 17.54 1.73 -1.27
N GLU A 102 18.58 2.38 -1.78
CA GLU A 102 18.49 3.09 -3.05
C GLU A 102 18.29 2.07 -4.18
N ARG A 103 17.34 2.39 -5.04
CA ARG A 103 17.07 1.65 -6.26
C ARG A 103 16.93 2.60 -7.43
N VAL A 104 17.30 2.12 -8.59
CA VAL A 104 17.15 2.82 -9.87
C VAL A 104 16.36 1.95 -10.82
N SER A 105 15.67 2.58 -11.76
CA SER A 105 15.00 1.92 -12.87
C SER A 105 15.35 2.61 -14.17
N ASP A 106 15.76 1.82 -15.15
CA ASP A 106 16.11 2.26 -16.50
C ASP A 106 14.94 2.03 -17.48
N ASP A 107 13.82 1.51 -16.98
CA ASP A 107 12.67 1.04 -17.75
C ASP A 107 11.35 1.53 -17.17
N TYR A 108 11.25 2.81 -16.79
CA TYR A 108 10.01 3.40 -16.27
C TYR A 108 9.37 2.62 -15.13
N ASN A 109 10.21 2.20 -14.18
CA ASN A 109 9.87 1.41 -13.03
C ASN A 109 9.37 0.01 -13.38
N TRP A 110 9.64 -0.59 -14.54
CA TRP A 110 9.27 -1.99 -14.84
C TRP A 110 10.11 -3.01 -14.07
N THR A 111 11.39 -2.72 -13.91
CA THR A 111 12.33 -3.43 -13.06
C THR A 111 13.08 -2.44 -12.17
N PHE A 112 13.68 -2.96 -11.10
CA PHE A 112 14.49 -2.15 -10.20
C PHE A 112 15.82 -2.84 -9.95
N ARG A 113 16.88 -2.04 -9.95
CA ARG A 113 18.21 -2.48 -9.62
C ARG A 113 18.68 -1.75 -8.37
N PHE A 114 19.06 -2.50 -7.35
CA PHE A 114 19.60 -1.93 -6.11
C PHE A 114 21.03 -1.47 -6.36
N THR A 115 21.35 -0.27 -5.88
CA THR A 115 22.71 0.30 -6.04
C THR A 115 23.65 -0.16 -4.92
N GLY A 116 23.10 -0.74 -3.84
CA GLY A 116 23.82 -1.06 -2.61
C GLY A 116 24.01 0.15 -1.69
N ARG A 117 23.68 1.35 -2.15
CA ARG A 117 23.69 2.56 -1.32
C ARG A 117 22.44 2.59 -0.45
N ILE A 118 22.63 3.00 0.80
CA ILE A 118 21.54 3.23 1.75
C ILE A 118 21.33 4.74 1.85
N ILE A 119 20.09 5.18 1.63
CA ILE A 119 19.66 6.54 1.91
C ILE A 119 19.24 6.57 3.37
N LYS A 120 19.95 7.34 4.17
CA LYS A 120 19.75 7.39 5.62
C LYS A 120 18.73 8.43 6.02
N ASP A 121 18.15 8.23 7.22
CA ASP A 121 17.37 9.23 7.94
C ASP A 121 16.17 9.79 7.14
N VAL A 122 15.52 8.94 6.34
CA VAL A 122 14.33 9.32 5.56
C VAL A 122 13.11 9.44 6.47
N ILE A 123 12.36 10.53 6.32
CA ILE A 123 11.16 10.78 7.13
C ILE A 123 10.09 9.72 6.85
N ASN A 124 9.58 9.12 7.93
CA ASN A 124 8.49 8.18 7.86
C ASN A 124 7.14 8.88 7.73
N MET A 125 6.65 8.99 6.49
CA MET A 125 5.33 9.54 6.18
C MET A 125 4.22 8.49 6.07
N GLY A 126 4.57 7.20 6.12
CA GLY A 126 3.67 6.11 5.73
C GLY A 126 3.22 5.20 6.87
N SER A 127 4.00 5.10 7.94
CA SER A 127 3.70 4.22 9.07
C SER A 127 4.07 4.90 10.39
N TYR A 128 3.13 5.65 10.95
CA TYR A 128 3.26 6.03 12.34
C TYR A 128 3.22 4.76 13.20
N ASN A 129 4.33 4.44 13.86
CA ASN A 129 4.42 3.36 14.83
C ASN A 129 3.65 3.72 16.10
N PHE A 130 2.31 3.73 16.01
CA PHE A 130 1.41 4.19 17.07
C PHE A 130 1.60 3.41 18.38
N LEU A 131 1.89 2.11 18.28
CA LEU A 131 2.07 1.23 19.42
C LEU A 131 3.51 1.21 19.95
N GLY A 132 4.46 1.87 19.30
CA GLY A 132 5.88 1.85 19.70
C GLY A 132 6.61 0.53 19.42
N LEU A 133 5.91 -0.56 19.11
CA LEU A 133 6.46 -1.91 18.98
C LEU A 133 7.46 -2.11 17.84
N ALA A 134 7.40 -1.28 16.80
CA ALA A 134 8.31 -1.38 15.66
C ALA A 134 9.64 -0.63 15.87
N ALA A 135 9.82 0.04 17.02
CA ALA A 135 11.03 0.77 17.37
C ALA A 135 12.15 -0.18 17.82
N LYS A 136 13.33 0.39 18.10
CA LYS A 136 14.45 -0.36 18.68
C LYS A 136 13.99 -1.01 19.99
N TYR A 137 14.39 -2.26 20.21
CA TYR A 137 14.09 -3.02 21.43
C TYR A 137 14.37 -2.19 22.68
N ASP A 138 13.37 -2.09 23.54
CA ASP A 138 13.43 -1.34 24.81
C ASP A 138 12.96 -2.21 25.99
N ASP A 139 13.03 -1.64 27.19
CA ASP A 139 12.66 -2.34 28.42
C ASP A 139 11.17 -2.72 28.48
N SER A 140 10.30 -2.01 27.75
CA SER A 140 8.87 -2.35 27.68
C SER A 140 8.64 -3.64 26.90
N MET A 141 9.42 -3.86 25.83
CA MET A 141 9.37 -5.08 25.03
C MET A 141 9.92 -6.31 25.75
N LYS A 142 10.79 -6.11 26.76
CA LYS A 142 11.30 -7.20 27.60
C LYS A 142 10.20 -7.90 28.38
N THR A 143 9.32 -7.14 29.02
CA THR A 143 8.17 -7.69 29.73
C THR A 143 7.25 -8.46 28.79
N VAL A 144 6.97 -7.91 27.61
CA VAL A 144 6.14 -8.57 26.59
C VAL A 144 6.77 -9.88 26.13
N LYS A 145 8.09 -9.88 25.87
CA LYS A 145 8.85 -11.08 25.52
C LYS A 145 8.76 -12.14 26.61
N ASP A 146 9.06 -11.79 27.86
CA ASP A 146 9.09 -12.74 28.98
C ASP A 146 7.70 -13.36 29.20
N VAL A 147 6.63 -12.57 29.05
CA VAL A 147 5.25 -13.05 29.12
C VAL A 147 4.92 -13.99 27.94
N LEU A 148 5.29 -13.62 26.72
CA LEU A 148 5.08 -14.47 25.54
C LEU A 148 5.85 -15.79 25.62
N GLU A 149 7.09 -15.77 26.10
CA GLU A 149 7.90 -16.99 26.32
C GLU A 149 7.28 -17.88 27.40
N LYS A 150 6.72 -17.28 28.45
CA LYS A 150 6.09 -18.02 29.57
C LYS A 150 4.74 -18.62 29.21
N TYR A 151 3.90 -17.90 28.47
CA TYR A 151 2.48 -18.27 28.27
C TYR A 151 2.14 -18.65 26.82
N GLY A 152 2.97 -18.29 25.83
CA GLY A 152 2.70 -18.51 24.41
C GLY A 152 1.70 -17.51 23.81
N SER A 153 1.57 -17.52 22.48
CA SER A 153 0.69 -16.60 21.73
C SER A 153 -0.76 -17.08 21.59
N GLY A 154 -1.10 -18.23 22.18
CA GLY A 154 -2.38 -18.93 21.99
C GLY A 154 -3.32 -18.91 23.19
N VAL A 155 -3.02 -18.15 24.24
CA VAL A 155 -3.86 -18.11 25.44
C VAL A 155 -5.06 -17.20 25.17
N ALA A 156 -6.23 -17.80 24.98
CA ALA A 156 -7.47 -17.04 24.86
C ALA A 156 -7.78 -16.31 26.19
N SER A 157 -8.40 -15.13 26.09
CA SER A 157 -8.93 -14.41 27.26
C SER A 157 -9.89 -15.30 28.05
N THR A 158 -9.91 -15.13 29.38
CA THR A 158 -10.91 -15.82 30.19
C THR A 158 -12.31 -15.33 29.85
N ARG A 159 -13.33 -16.18 30.02
CA ARG A 159 -14.72 -15.89 29.67
C ARG A 159 -15.31 -14.61 30.32
N HIS A 160 -14.63 -14.01 31.30
CA HIS A 160 -15.06 -12.80 32.01
C HIS A 160 -14.58 -11.48 31.39
N GLU A 161 -13.79 -11.50 30.30
CA GLU A 161 -13.30 -10.27 29.64
C GLU A 161 -14.10 -9.84 28.39
N MET A 162 -15.26 -10.46 28.10
CA MET A 162 -16.26 -9.97 27.13
C MET A 162 -17.45 -9.32 27.85
#